data_AF-A0A9Q3L649-F1
#
_entry.id   AF-A0A9Q3L649-F1
#
_cell.length_a   1.000
_cell.length_b   1.000
_cell.length_c   1.000
_cell.angle_alpha   90.00
_cell.angle_beta   90.00
_cell.angle_gamma   90.00
#
_symmetry.space_group_name_H-M   'P 1'
#
loop_
_entity.id
_entity.type
_entity.pdbx_description
1 polymer ?
#
loop_
_entity_poly.entity_id
_entity_poly.type
_entity_poly.pdbx_seq_one_letter_code
_entity_poly.pdbx_strand_id
1 'polypeptide(L)'
;MDKINESNSNMPNLSTPFSHKRSPVKPKEELTDPFITDLSHQDNNKVLMKEARQLKEWPTLTGEGEYDHMSFIKPIYMLEEDYAIPDEFITARLHSLFEKSAKRWYHGIRQTNGKNTWSWWKQEIITKWANDAWRYKIENAFENSFFDPDKDKPLTWFLKEISRLNALYPEMSQKWYT
;
A
#
# COMPACT_ATOMS: atom_id res chain seq x y z
N MET A 1 27.63 85.13 12.04
CA MET A 1 27.08 84.24 13.09
C MET A 1 25.65 84.69 13.33
N ASP A 2 24.57 83.94 13.21
CA ASP A 2 24.31 82.55 12.79
C ASP A 2 22.86 82.49 12.24
N LYS A 3 22.56 81.36 11.60
CA LYS A 3 21.48 81.06 10.66
C LYS A 3 20.04 81.39 11.11
N ILE A 4 19.25 81.84 10.13
CA ILE A 4 17.78 81.96 10.14
C ILE A 4 17.16 80.76 9.40
N ASN A 5 16.22 80.12 10.10
CA ASN A 5 14.97 79.46 9.71
C ASN A 5 14.81 78.58 8.45
N GLU A 6 14.41 77.34 8.74
CA GLU A 6 13.14 76.68 8.39
C GLU A 6 12.63 76.63 6.94
N SER A 7 12.48 75.38 6.48
CA SER A 7 11.38 74.78 5.68
C SER A 7 10.90 75.52 4.42
N ASN A 8 10.72 74.90 3.25
CA ASN A 8 9.94 73.69 3.02
C ASN A 8 9.97 73.35 1.51
N SER A 9 9.65 72.09 1.19
CA SER A 9 8.90 71.61 0.03
C SER A 9 9.40 71.70 -1.44
N ASN A 10 9.22 70.55 -2.10
CA ASN A 10 8.80 70.31 -3.50
C ASN A 10 9.85 70.02 -4.61
N MET A 11 9.73 68.77 -5.11
CA MET A 11 10.18 68.10 -6.36
C MET A 11 10.15 68.98 -7.65
N PRO A 12 10.93 68.68 -8.73
CA PRO A 12 10.77 67.46 -9.56
C PRO A 12 12.01 66.85 -10.27
N ASN A 13 11.76 65.68 -10.87
CA ASN A 13 12.56 64.86 -11.79
C ASN A 13 13.39 65.63 -12.85
N LEU A 14 14.54 65.08 -13.27
CA LEU A 14 14.74 64.46 -14.60
C LEU A 14 16.20 64.00 -14.85
N SER A 15 16.31 62.85 -15.55
CA SER A 15 17.40 62.38 -16.43
C SER A 15 18.64 61.67 -15.84
N THR A 16 18.67 60.35 -16.05
CA THR A 16 19.84 59.46 -16.27
C THR A 16 20.86 60.04 -17.29
N PRO A 17 22.13 59.58 -17.41
CA PRO A 17 22.54 58.16 -17.32
C PRO A 17 23.97 57.82 -16.78
N PHE A 18 24.14 56.51 -16.56
CA PHE A 18 25.37 55.71 -16.69
C PHE A 18 26.53 55.82 -15.67
N SER A 19 26.59 54.78 -14.81
CA SER A 19 27.69 53.81 -14.71
C SER A 19 28.46 53.70 -13.38
N HIS A 20 28.30 52.51 -12.79
CA HIS A 20 29.27 51.72 -12.01
C HIS A 20 29.92 52.33 -10.76
N LYS A 21 29.39 51.98 -9.57
CA LYS A 21 30.19 51.45 -8.43
C LYS A 21 29.39 50.43 -7.60
N ARG A 22 30.11 49.38 -7.18
CA ARG A 22 29.71 48.13 -6.51
C ARG A 22 29.08 48.31 -5.13
N SER A 23 28.16 47.40 -4.77
CA SER A 23 27.94 46.76 -3.44
C SER A 23 26.82 45.71 -3.57
N PRO A 24 26.60 44.81 -2.59
CA PRO A 24 27.50 43.87 -1.92
C PRO A 24 27.14 42.40 -2.29
N VAL A 25 27.97 41.43 -1.88
CA VAL A 25 27.75 39.99 -2.11
C VAL A 25 26.38 39.56 -1.55
N LYS A 26 25.50 39.02 -2.40
CA LYS A 26 24.30 38.29 -1.99
C LYS A 26 24.60 36.78 -1.93
N PRO A 27 24.00 36.04 -0.99
CA PRO A 27 24.17 34.58 -0.88
C PRO A 27 23.68 33.89 -2.15
N LYS A 28 24.35 32.80 -2.53
CA LYS A 28 23.97 31.96 -3.67
C LYS A 28 22.53 31.47 -3.47
N GLU A 29 21.62 31.95 -4.32
CA GLU A 29 20.38 31.24 -4.61
C GLU A 29 20.78 29.95 -5.31
N GLU A 30 20.71 28.84 -4.59
CA GLU A 30 20.72 27.51 -5.16
C GLU A 30 19.34 27.31 -5.79
N LEU A 31 19.27 27.54 -7.10
CA LEU A 31 18.13 27.20 -7.93
C LEU A 31 17.95 25.68 -7.85
N THR A 32 17.08 25.21 -6.96
CA THR A 32 16.57 23.84 -7.04
C THR A 32 15.57 23.84 -8.18
N ASP A 33 16.08 23.49 -9.36
CA ASP A 33 15.27 23.22 -10.55
C ASP A 33 14.26 22.11 -10.20
N PRO A 34 12.93 22.35 -10.28
CA PRO A 34 11.92 21.37 -9.85
C PRO A 34 11.82 20.13 -10.77
N PHE A 35 12.79 19.92 -11.66
CA PHE A 35 12.74 18.90 -12.70
C PHE A 35 13.65 17.68 -12.49
N ILE A 36 14.46 17.64 -11.42
CA ILE A 36 15.49 16.57 -11.23
C ILE A 36 15.13 15.52 -10.17
N THR A 37 13.97 15.60 -9.53
CA THR A 37 13.55 14.57 -8.53
C THR A 37 12.69 13.44 -9.09
N ASP A 38 12.23 13.45 -10.34
CA ASP A 38 11.24 12.47 -10.83
C ASP A 38 11.85 11.26 -11.56
N LEU A 39 13.08 11.37 -12.08
CA LEU A 39 13.66 10.33 -12.94
C LEU A 39 14.22 9.11 -12.19
N SER A 40 14.80 9.30 -10.99
CA SER A 40 15.40 8.19 -10.24
C SER A 40 14.35 7.27 -9.61
N HIS A 41 13.22 7.82 -9.18
CA HIS A 41 12.10 7.04 -8.65
C HIS A 41 11.42 6.21 -9.74
N GLN A 42 11.33 6.75 -10.96
CA GLN A 42 10.70 6.06 -12.08
C GLN A 42 11.47 4.81 -12.52
N ASP A 43 12.81 4.83 -12.46
CA ASP A 43 13.63 3.66 -12.81
C ASP A 43 13.68 2.61 -11.71
N ASN A 44 13.70 3.02 -10.43
CA ASN A 44 13.59 2.08 -9.31
C ASN A 44 12.24 1.34 -9.32
N ASN A 45 11.14 2.06 -9.60
CA ASN A 45 9.81 1.46 -9.73
C ASN A 45 9.72 0.47 -10.90
N LYS A 46 10.40 0.73 -12.02
CA LYS A 46 10.46 -0.21 -13.15
C LYS A 46 11.24 -1.49 -12.80
N VAL A 47 12.31 -1.38 -12.01
CA VAL A 47 13.10 -2.53 -11.54
C VAL A 47 12.29 -3.38 -10.58
N LEU A 48 11.69 -2.77 -9.55
CA LEU A 48 10.81 -3.46 -8.59
C LEU A 48 9.59 -4.09 -9.29
N MET A 49 8.99 -3.41 -10.27
CA MET A 49 7.92 -3.98 -11.09
C MET A 49 8.39 -5.18 -11.92
N LYS A 50 9.63 -5.15 -12.43
CA LYS A 50 10.19 -6.27 -13.20
C LYS A 50 10.41 -7.47 -12.29
N GLU A 51 10.88 -7.25 -11.07
CA GLU A 51 11.02 -8.29 -10.04
C GLU A 51 9.65 -8.84 -9.61
N ALA A 52 8.66 -7.96 -9.35
CA ALA A 52 7.30 -8.37 -9.03
C ALA A 52 6.60 -9.16 -10.15
N ARG A 53 6.92 -8.86 -11.42
CA ARG A 53 6.49 -9.64 -12.59
C ARG A 53 7.18 -11.01 -12.67
N GLN A 54 8.41 -11.12 -12.16
CA GLN A 54 9.21 -12.35 -12.14
C GLN A 54 8.92 -13.24 -10.94
N LEU A 55 8.20 -12.75 -9.92
CA LEU A 55 7.64 -13.59 -8.86
C LEU A 55 6.81 -14.70 -9.51
N LYS A 56 7.38 -15.90 -9.48
CA LYS A 56 6.94 -17.04 -10.27
C LYS A 56 5.54 -17.51 -9.89
N GLU A 57 5.06 -17.20 -8.70
CA GLU A 57 3.79 -17.70 -8.20
C GLU A 57 3.04 -16.59 -7.45
N TRP A 58 2.18 -15.88 -8.18
CA TRP A 58 1.11 -15.12 -7.55
C TRP A 58 0.10 -16.11 -6.99
N PRO A 59 -0.49 -15.84 -5.80
CA PRO A 59 -1.46 -16.76 -5.24
C PRO A 59 -2.74 -16.77 -6.08
N THR A 60 -3.42 -17.90 -6.10
CA THR A 60 -4.75 -18.05 -6.70
C THR A 60 -5.81 -18.11 -5.62
N LEU A 61 -7.01 -17.59 -5.91
CA LEU A 61 -8.18 -17.77 -5.04
C LEU A 61 -9.21 -18.62 -5.78
N THR A 62 -9.55 -19.76 -5.19
CA THR A 62 -10.50 -20.72 -5.77
C THR A 62 -11.93 -20.51 -5.25
N GLY A 63 -12.04 -19.88 -4.09
CA GLY A 63 -13.26 -19.74 -3.31
C GLY A 63 -13.62 -21.00 -2.53
N GLU A 64 -12.69 -21.95 -2.43
CA GLU A 64 -12.84 -23.26 -1.79
C GLU A 64 -11.75 -23.46 -0.73
N GLY A 65 -12.11 -23.99 0.43
CA GLY A 65 -11.16 -24.26 1.51
C GLY A 65 -11.26 -23.28 2.67
N GLU A 66 -10.78 -23.73 3.82
CA GLU A 66 -10.96 -23.04 5.11
C GLU A 66 -10.20 -21.70 5.17
N TYR A 67 -9.01 -21.62 4.57
CA TYR A 67 -8.13 -20.44 4.64
C TYR A 67 -7.73 -19.90 3.26
N ASP A 68 -8.50 -20.24 2.21
CA ASP A 68 -8.18 -19.89 0.82
C ASP A 68 -8.07 -18.37 0.62
N HIS A 69 -9.01 -17.60 1.16
CA HIS A 69 -8.99 -16.14 1.11
C HIS A 69 -7.79 -15.52 1.85
N MET A 70 -7.37 -16.10 2.99
CA MET A 70 -6.20 -15.62 3.72
C MET A 70 -4.91 -15.93 2.96
N SER A 71 -4.81 -17.14 2.41
CA SER A 71 -3.66 -17.60 1.62
C SER A 71 -3.54 -16.83 0.31
N PHE A 72 -4.64 -16.23 -0.16
CA PHE A 72 -4.65 -15.30 -1.28
C PHE A 72 -4.26 -13.87 -0.90
N ILE A 73 -4.89 -13.30 0.13
CA ILE A 73 -4.70 -11.88 0.50
C ILE A 73 -3.30 -11.64 1.08
N LYS A 74 -2.82 -12.52 1.98
CA LYS A 74 -1.56 -12.28 2.72
C LYS A 74 -0.34 -12.12 1.81
N PRO A 75 -0.09 -13.01 0.82
CA PRO A 75 1.04 -12.82 -0.07
C PRO A 75 0.89 -11.55 -0.91
N ILE A 76 -0.29 -11.23 -1.43
CA ILE A 76 -0.49 -9.99 -2.21
C ILE A 76 -0.20 -8.75 -1.36
N TYR A 77 -0.63 -8.73 -0.10
CA TYR A 77 -0.32 -7.65 0.84
C TYR A 77 1.19 -7.51 1.09
N MET A 78 1.90 -8.62 1.32
CA MET A 78 3.37 -8.60 1.46
C MET A 78 4.04 -8.08 0.19
N LEU A 79 3.56 -8.48 -0.99
CA LEU A 79 4.10 -8.00 -2.26
C LEU A 79 3.85 -6.51 -2.50
N GLU A 80 2.68 -6.02 -2.13
CA GLU A 80 2.33 -4.60 -2.15
C GLU A 80 3.27 -3.79 -1.25
N GLU A 81 3.53 -4.27 -0.03
CA GLU A 81 4.41 -3.62 0.95
C GLU A 81 5.89 -3.68 0.56
N ASP A 82 6.40 -4.85 0.16
CA ASP A 82 7.82 -5.07 -0.13
C ASP A 82 8.28 -4.41 -1.44
N TYR A 83 7.42 -4.39 -2.46
CA TYR A 83 7.78 -3.93 -3.81
C TYR A 83 7.04 -2.65 -4.24
N ALA A 84 6.26 -2.03 -3.35
CA ALA A 84 5.46 -0.85 -3.64
C ALA A 84 4.61 -0.99 -4.93
N ILE A 85 4.00 -2.16 -5.11
CA ILE A 85 3.26 -2.49 -6.33
C ILE A 85 2.02 -1.60 -6.44
N PRO A 86 1.82 -0.87 -7.56
CA PRO A 86 0.62 -0.06 -7.74
C PRO A 86 -0.65 -0.89 -7.80
N ASP A 87 -1.71 -0.32 -7.25
CA ASP A 87 -3.06 -0.88 -7.20
C ASP A 87 -3.56 -1.36 -8.57
N GLU A 88 -3.28 -0.60 -9.63
CA GLU A 88 -3.68 -0.92 -11.00
C GLU A 88 -3.05 -2.22 -11.49
N PHE A 89 -1.83 -2.54 -11.03
CA PHE A 89 -1.13 -3.76 -11.42
C PHE A 89 -1.75 -4.99 -10.77
N ILE A 90 -2.08 -4.90 -9.47
CA ILE A 90 -2.75 -5.97 -8.73
C ILE A 90 -4.14 -6.21 -9.33
N THR A 91 -4.92 -5.14 -9.49
CA THR A 91 -6.30 -5.21 -9.98
C THR A 91 -6.41 -5.69 -11.44
N ALA A 92 -5.41 -5.39 -12.27
CA ALA A 92 -5.31 -5.93 -13.64
C ALA A 92 -5.10 -7.45 -13.67
N ARG A 93 -4.45 -8.03 -12.65
CA ARG A 93 -4.18 -9.47 -12.55
C ARG A 93 -5.31 -10.27 -11.94
N LEU A 94 -6.21 -9.65 -11.15
CA LEU A 94 -7.27 -10.37 -10.42
C LEU A 94 -8.05 -11.39 -11.25
N HIS A 95 -8.39 -11.06 -12.51
CA HIS A 95 -9.12 -11.98 -13.38
C HIS A 95 -8.41 -13.33 -13.60
N SER A 96 -7.08 -13.35 -13.70
CA SER A 96 -6.30 -14.56 -13.88
C SER A 96 -6.00 -15.28 -12.57
N LEU A 97 -6.07 -14.58 -11.44
CA LEU A 97 -5.80 -15.16 -10.13
C LEU A 97 -7.04 -15.81 -9.50
N PHE A 98 -8.24 -15.45 -9.98
CA PHE A 98 -9.47 -16.11 -9.56
C PHE A 98 -9.76 -17.37 -10.37
N GLU A 99 -10.05 -18.45 -9.66
CA GLU A 99 -10.40 -19.75 -10.22
C GLU A 99 -11.77 -20.22 -9.71
N LYS A 100 -12.29 -21.29 -10.32
CA LYS A 100 -13.52 -21.99 -9.90
C LYS A 100 -14.67 -21.04 -9.50
N SER A 101 -15.18 -21.17 -8.27
CA SER A 101 -16.31 -20.42 -7.75
C SER A 101 -15.98 -18.94 -7.55
N ALA A 102 -14.74 -18.61 -7.15
CA ALA A 102 -14.28 -17.25 -6.98
C ALA A 102 -14.25 -16.50 -8.32
N LYS A 103 -13.87 -17.16 -9.43
CA LYS A 103 -13.88 -16.54 -10.76
C LYS A 103 -15.28 -16.09 -11.17
N ARG A 104 -16.29 -16.96 -10.96
CA ARG A 104 -17.68 -16.62 -11.27
C ARG A 104 -18.19 -15.47 -10.40
N TRP A 105 -17.88 -15.49 -9.10
CA TRP A 105 -18.23 -14.39 -8.19
C TRP A 105 -17.60 -13.07 -8.62
N TYR A 106 -16.29 -13.07 -8.91
CA TYR A 106 -15.56 -11.88 -9.35
C TYR A 106 -16.18 -11.23 -10.59
N HIS A 107 -16.56 -12.04 -11.58
CA HIS A 107 -17.21 -11.53 -12.79
C HIS A 107 -18.53 -10.82 -12.49
N GLY A 108 -19.35 -11.38 -11.58
CA GLY A 108 -20.60 -10.77 -11.15
C GLY A 108 -20.36 -9.41 -10.49
N ILE A 109 -19.48 -9.36 -9.48
CA ILE A 109 -19.16 -8.13 -8.75
C ILE A 109 -18.53 -7.08 -9.66
N ARG A 110 -17.61 -7.48 -10.56
CA ARG A 110 -16.96 -6.55 -11.49
C ARG A 110 -17.93 -5.98 -12.51
N GLN A 111 -18.94 -6.74 -12.92
CA GLN A 111 -19.96 -6.26 -13.86
C GLN A 111 -20.86 -5.20 -13.21
N THR A 112 -21.19 -5.36 -11.92
CA THR A 112 -22.07 -4.43 -11.19
C THR A 112 -21.34 -3.20 -10.66
N ASN A 113 -20.08 -3.33 -10.25
CA ASN A 113 -19.34 -2.28 -9.54
C ASN A 113 -18.21 -1.65 -10.36
N GLY A 114 -17.88 -2.21 -11.54
CA GLY A 114 -16.85 -1.68 -12.42
C GLY A 114 -15.41 -1.88 -11.90
N LYS A 115 -14.53 -0.93 -12.24
CA LYS A 115 -13.13 -0.93 -11.77
C LYS A 115 -13.05 -0.33 -10.37
N ASN A 116 -12.31 -0.98 -9.48
CA ASN A 116 -12.12 -0.58 -8.09
C ASN A 116 -10.70 -0.87 -7.64
N THR A 117 -10.29 -0.25 -6.54
CA THR A 117 -8.97 -0.40 -5.90
C THR A 117 -8.77 -1.81 -5.33
N TRP A 118 -7.52 -2.21 -5.14
CA TRP A 118 -7.18 -3.46 -4.46
C TRP A 118 -7.71 -3.47 -3.03
N SER A 119 -7.62 -2.35 -2.31
CA SER A 119 -8.19 -2.23 -0.96
C SER A 119 -9.70 -2.54 -0.94
N TRP A 120 -10.44 -2.07 -1.94
CA TRP A 120 -11.86 -2.39 -2.09
C TRP A 120 -12.08 -3.89 -2.37
N TRP A 121 -11.33 -4.46 -3.32
CA TRP A 121 -11.42 -5.89 -3.64
C TRP A 121 -11.09 -6.79 -2.45
N LYS A 122 -10.09 -6.40 -1.64
CA LYS A 122 -9.74 -7.08 -0.39
C LYS A 122 -10.93 -7.12 0.58
N GLN A 123 -11.65 -6.01 0.74
CA GLN A 123 -12.85 -5.96 1.58
C GLN A 123 -13.98 -6.82 1.04
N GLU A 124 -14.19 -6.85 -0.27
CA GLU A 124 -15.20 -7.73 -0.90
C GLU A 124 -14.88 -9.22 -0.71
N ILE A 125 -13.60 -9.60 -0.82
CA ILE A 125 -13.14 -10.97 -0.56
C ILE A 125 -13.38 -11.34 0.92
N ILE A 126 -13.01 -10.46 1.85
CA ILE A 126 -13.25 -10.65 3.29
C ILE A 126 -14.75 -10.79 3.57
N THR A 127 -15.57 -9.91 3.02
CA THR A 127 -17.03 -9.96 3.17
C THR A 127 -17.61 -11.28 2.64
N LYS A 128 -17.06 -11.79 1.53
CA LYS A 128 -17.57 -13.01 0.91
C LYS A 128 -17.14 -14.30 1.63
N TRP A 129 -15.87 -14.40 2.04
CA TRP A 129 -15.27 -15.65 2.53
C TRP A 129 -14.75 -15.62 3.97
N ALA A 130 -14.63 -14.45 4.59
CA ALA A 130 -14.22 -14.25 5.98
C ALA A 130 -15.34 -13.62 6.82
N ASN A 131 -16.60 -13.92 6.50
CA ASN A 131 -17.77 -13.41 7.21
C ASN A 131 -17.98 -14.12 8.57
N ASP A 132 -18.94 -13.62 9.35
CA ASP A 132 -19.27 -14.14 10.68
C ASP A 132 -19.59 -15.65 10.68
N ALA A 133 -20.23 -16.15 9.62
CA ALA A 133 -20.54 -17.57 9.52
C ALA A 133 -19.26 -18.41 9.33
N TRP A 134 -18.27 -17.90 8.61
CA TRP A 134 -16.96 -18.53 8.53
C TRP A 134 -16.25 -18.45 9.88
N ARG A 135 -16.22 -17.27 10.50
CA ARG A 135 -15.58 -17.06 11.81
C ARG A 135 -16.11 -18.02 12.87
N TYR A 136 -17.44 -18.13 12.98
CA TYR A 136 -18.11 -19.06 13.89
C TYR A 136 -17.71 -20.53 13.61
N LYS A 137 -17.55 -20.92 12.34
CA LYS A 137 -17.07 -22.27 12.01
C LYS A 137 -15.64 -22.50 12.51
N ILE A 138 -14.75 -21.52 12.38
CA ILE A 138 -13.37 -21.63 12.87
C ILE A 138 -13.34 -21.67 14.40
N GLU A 139 -14.12 -20.83 15.07
CA GLU A 139 -14.28 -20.82 16.54
C GLU A 139 -14.74 -22.19 17.03
N ASN A 140 -15.83 -22.71 16.48
CA ASN A 140 -16.36 -24.01 16.85
C ASN A 140 -15.37 -25.15 16.50
N ALA A 141 -14.63 -25.04 15.40
CA ALA A 141 -13.61 -26.03 15.04
C ALA A 141 -12.41 -26.01 15.99
N PHE A 142 -12.07 -24.85 16.54
CA PHE A 142 -11.02 -24.68 17.56
C PHE A 142 -11.49 -25.21 18.93
N GLU A 143 -12.67 -24.81 19.40
CA GLU A 143 -13.22 -25.21 20.71
C GLU A 143 -13.43 -26.73 20.83
N ASN A 144 -13.79 -27.40 19.73
CA ASN A 144 -13.99 -28.84 19.71
C ASN A 144 -12.73 -29.63 19.32
N SER A 145 -11.60 -28.94 19.10
CA SER A 145 -10.34 -29.59 18.78
C SER A 145 -9.65 -30.07 20.04
N PHE A 146 -9.71 -31.37 20.30
CA PHE A 146 -8.94 -32.01 21.35
C PHE A 146 -7.86 -32.88 20.74
N PHE A 147 -6.65 -32.83 21.30
CA PHE A 147 -5.54 -33.67 20.86
C PHE A 147 -5.78 -35.12 21.28
N ASP A 148 -5.79 -36.03 20.31
CA ASP A 148 -5.89 -37.47 20.54
C ASP A 148 -4.54 -38.14 20.24
N PRO A 149 -3.82 -38.69 21.25
CA PRO A 149 -2.49 -39.27 21.05
C PRO A 149 -2.46 -40.50 20.15
N ASP A 150 -3.60 -41.18 19.97
CA ASP A 150 -3.69 -42.39 19.13
C ASP A 150 -4.00 -42.04 17.66
N LYS A 151 -4.58 -40.85 17.41
CA LYS A 151 -5.02 -40.43 16.06
C LYS A 151 -4.21 -39.28 15.48
N ASP A 152 -3.77 -38.36 16.33
CA ASP A 152 -3.18 -37.09 15.91
C ASP A 152 -1.66 -37.11 15.95
N LYS A 153 -1.06 -36.46 14.94
CA LYS A 153 0.36 -36.12 15.00
C LYS A 153 0.50 -34.79 15.75
N PRO A 154 1.28 -34.72 16.86
CA PRO A 154 1.36 -33.53 17.70
C PRO A 154 1.61 -32.24 16.93
N LEU A 155 2.61 -32.24 16.03
CA LEU A 155 2.97 -31.06 15.26
C LEU A 155 1.86 -30.62 14.29
N THR A 156 1.22 -31.56 13.58
CA THR A 156 0.16 -31.25 12.62
C THR A 156 -1.06 -30.69 13.31
N TRP A 157 -1.47 -31.28 14.43
CA TRP A 157 -2.57 -30.79 15.25
C TRP A 157 -2.28 -29.39 15.79
N PHE A 158 -1.10 -29.20 16.38
CA PHE A 158 -0.70 -27.91 16.94
C PHE A 158 -0.64 -26.79 15.89
N LEU A 159 -0.07 -27.05 14.71
CA LEU A 159 -0.03 -26.07 13.62
C LEU A 159 -1.43 -25.71 13.10
N LYS A 160 -2.38 -26.65 13.16
CA LYS A 160 -3.79 -26.38 12.82
C LYS A 160 -4.43 -25.44 13.82
N GLU A 161 -4.21 -25.66 15.12
CA GLU A 161 -4.70 -24.74 16.16
C GLU A 161 -4.09 -23.35 16.05
N ILE A 162 -2.78 -23.26 15.77
CA ILE A 162 -2.12 -21.97 15.49
C ILE A 162 -2.80 -21.28 14.30
N SER A 163 -3.08 -22.01 13.22
CA SER A 163 -3.72 -21.44 12.03
C SER A 163 -5.09 -20.85 12.33
N ARG A 164 -5.89 -21.54 13.15
CA ARG A 164 -7.20 -21.07 13.62
C ARG A 164 -7.09 -19.81 14.48
N LEU A 165 -6.14 -19.80 15.42
CA LEU A 165 -5.90 -18.62 16.27
C LEU A 165 -5.44 -17.41 15.45
N ASN A 166 -4.52 -17.60 14.51
CA ASN A 166 -4.05 -16.54 13.62
C ASN A 166 -5.16 -16.01 12.70
N ALA A 167 -6.15 -16.85 12.39
CA ALA A 167 -7.33 -16.47 11.62
C ALA A 167 -8.34 -15.66 12.45
N LEU A 168 -8.61 -16.07 13.69
CA LEU A 168 -9.59 -15.42 14.57
C LEU A 168 -9.06 -14.15 15.24
N TYR A 169 -7.78 -14.15 15.58
CA TYR A 169 -7.13 -13.11 16.37
C TYR A 169 -5.79 -12.69 15.74
N PRO A 170 -5.80 -12.12 14.52
CA PRO A 170 -4.57 -11.75 13.82
C PRO A 170 -3.69 -10.79 14.64
N GLU A 171 -4.30 -9.85 15.37
CA GLU A 171 -3.61 -8.89 16.25
C GLU A 171 -2.84 -9.55 17.40
N MET A 172 -3.32 -10.70 17.88
CA MET A 172 -2.67 -11.43 18.98
C MET A 172 -1.49 -12.27 18.50
N SER A 173 -1.41 -12.53 17.18
CA SER A 173 -0.37 -13.37 16.57
C SER A 173 0.91 -12.60 16.18
N GLN A 174 0.91 -11.26 16.24
CA GLN A 174 2.00 -10.40 15.73
C GLN A 174 3.16 -10.13 16.72
N LYS A 175 3.42 -10.99 17.72
CA LYS A 175 4.56 -10.81 18.65
C LYS A 175 5.75 -11.74 18.40
N TRP A 176 6.19 -11.86 17.16
CA TRP A 176 7.56 -12.29 16.88
C TRP A 176 8.20 -11.23 15.98
N TYR A 177 9.26 -10.58 16.48
CA TYR A 177 9.98 -9.40 15.95
C TYR A 177 9.43 -8.02 16.37
N THR A 178 9.70 -7.66 17.63
CA THR A 178 10.11 -6.29 18.01
C THR A 178 11.59 -6.31 18.34
#